data_AF-A0A3D0QIY4-F1
#
_entry.id   AF-A0A3D0QIY4-F1
#
_cell.length_a   1.000
_cell.length_b   1.000
_cell.length_c   1.000
_cell.angle_alpha   90.00
_cell.angle_beta   90.00
_cell.angle_gamma   90.00
#
_symmetry.space_group_name_H-M   'P 1'
#
loop_
_entity.id
_entity.type
_entity.pdbx_description
1 polymer ?
#
loop_
_entity_poly.entity_id
_entity_poly.type
_entity_poly.pdbx_seq_one_letter_code
_entity_poly.pdbx_strand_id
1 'polypeptide(L)'
;YDENWKTPEDLTFKLVDIVSKGGNSLLNVGPTAEGIVPQPSQDNLRAVGRWLKVNGESIYGAGPTPFGPEFGSPHPDTTKRDARGNKLFDAKTEWRCTTKPGKLYLHIFKWPAGSFELNGFNGKVARAYFLGDPSRRPLSLKQGNGTVSVSLPPEAPDKLDSVVVFELASN
;
A
#
# COMPACT_ATOMS: atom_id res chain seq x y z
N TYR A 1 14.18 -28.35 -3.42
CA TYR A 1 13.13 -27.46 -3.92
C TYR A 1 12.78 -26.52 -2.80
N ASP A 2 12.90 -25.21 -3.02
CA ASP A 2 12.46 -24.20 -2.05
C ASP A 2 10.98 -23.93 -2.33
N GLU A 3 10.11 -24.34 -1.40
CA GLU A 3 8.66 -24.16 -1.49
C GLU A 3 8.20 -22.85 -0.85
N ASN A 4 9.13 -21.94 -0.52
CA ASN A 4 8.82 -20.66 0.08
C ASN A 4 8.32 -19.64 -0.97
N TRP A 5 7.15 -19.92 -1.54
CA TRP A 5 6.48 -19.04 -2.49
C TRP A 5 6.05 -17.74 -1.80
N LYS A 6 6.37 -16.60 -2.41
CA LYS A 6 5.85 -15.30 -1.96
C LYS A 6 4.33 -15.33 -1.99
N THR A 7 3.70 -15.00 -0.87
CA THR A 7 2.24 -14.96 -0.76
C THR A 7 1.67 -13.78 -1.57
N PRO A 8 0.35 -13.78 -1.87
CA PRO A 8 -0.29 -12.65 -2.53
C PRO A 8 -0.13 -11.32 -1.79
N GLU A 9 -0.15 -11.34 -0.45
CA GLU A 9 0.07 -10.18 0.42
C GLU A 9 1.47 -9.61 0.17
N ASP A 10 2.46 -10.49 0.17
CA ASP A 10 3.87 -10.17 -0.04
C ASP A 10 4.11 -9.54 -1.42
N LEU A 11 3.47 -10.09 -2.46
CA LEU A 11 3.57 -9.58 -3.83
C LEU A 11 2.88 -8.23 -3.99
N THR A 12 1.67 -8.08 -3.42
CA THR A 12 0.88 -6.84 -3.47
C THR A 12 1.62 -5.72 -2.74
N PHE A 13 2.10 -5.98 -1.52
CA PHE A 13 2.88 -5.03 -0.74
C PHE A 13 4.13 -4.58 -1.49
N LYS A 14 4.93 -5.51 -2.04
CA LYS A 14 6.15 -5.17 -2.79
C LYS A 14 5.86 -4.30 -4.01
N LEU A 15 4.80 -4.61 -4.75
CA LEU A 15 4.38 -3.79 -5.90
C LEU A 15 4.06 -2.35 -5.46
N VAL A 16 3.20 -2.20 -4.46
CA VAL A 16 2.79 -0.88 -3.93
C VAL A 16 4.00 -0.13 -3.36
N ASP A 17 4.85 -0.81 -2.59
CA ASP A 17 6.07 -0.23 -2.00
C ASP A 17 7.00 0.32 -3.09
N ILE A 18 7.21 -0.41 -4.19
CA ILE A 18 8.02 0.05 -5.33
C ILE A 18 7.39 1.27 -6.00
N VAL A 19 6.09 1.23 -6.30
CA VAL A 19 5.39 2.34 -6.98
C VAL A 19 5.35 3.59 -6.11
N SER A 20 5.12 3.44 -4.81
CA SER A 20 5.14 4.54 -3.84
C SER A 20 6.50 5.24 -3.76
N LYS A 21 7.57 4.55 -4.17
CA LYS A 21 8.94 5.07 -4.26
C LYS A 21 9.31 5.61 -5.65
N GLY A 22 8.35 5.64 -6.59
CA GLY A 22 8.57 6.09 -7.96
C GLY A 22 9.30 5.06 -8.85
N GLY A 23 9.37 3.80 -8.41
CA GLY A 23 9.98 2.72 -9.18
C GLY A 23 8.97 1.94 -10.02
N ASN A 24 9.49 1.07 -10.89
CA ASN A 24 8.71 0.07 -11.60
C ASN A 24 9.02 -1.34 -11.06
N SER A 25 8.01 -2.21 -10.99
CA SER A 25 8.15 -3.57 -10.49
C SER A 25 8.18 -4.57 -11.64
N LEU A 26 9.30 -5.29 -11.78
CA LEU A 26 9.43 -6.41 -12.70
C LEU A 26 9.44 -7.71 -11.91
N LEU A 27 8.41 -8.54 -12.10
CA LEU A 27 8.26 -9.81 -11.40
C LEU A 27 8.65 -10.98 -12.32
N ASN A 28 9.72 -11.68 -11.96
CA ASN A 28 10.15 -12.89 -12.66
C ASN A 28 9.31 -14.09 -12.25
N VAL A 29 9.01 -14.96 -13.21
CA VAL A 29 8.37 -16.27 -13.01
C VAL A 29 9.33 -17.34 -13.51
N GLY A 30 9.58 -18.36 -12.68
CA GLY A 30 10.43 -19.49 -13.04
C GLY A 30 9.58 -20.72 -13.37
N PRO A 31 9.50 -21.15 -14.64
CA PRO A 31 8.88 -22.42 -15.00
C PRO A 31 9.69 -23.61 -14.47
N THR A 32 9.06 -24.79 -14.40
CA THR A 32 9.74 -26.07 -14.16
C THR A 32 10.64 -26.45 -15.35
N ALA A 33 11.41 -27.53 -15.23
CA ALA A 33 12.26 -28.04 -16.32
C ALA A 33 11.46 -28.37 -17.59
N GLU A 34 10.18 -28.69 -17.43
CA GLU A 34 9.23 -28.96 -18.51
C GLU A 34 8.60 -27.68 -19.10
N GLY A 35 9.01 -26.50 -18.63
CA GLY A 35 8.50 -25.21 -19.09
C GLY A 35 7.15 -24.81 -18.48
N ILE A 36 6.69 -25.47 -17.42
CA ILE A 36 5.38 -25.23 -16.81
C ILE A 36 5.52 -24.25 -15.64
N VAL A 37 4.70 -23.19 -15.59
CA VAL A 37 4.66 -22.32 -14.40
C VAL A 37 3.99 -23.08 -13.24
N PRO A 38 4.65 -23.20 -12.07
CA PRO A 38 4.07 -23.92 -10.93
C PRO A 38 2.73 -23.35 -10.48
N GLN A 39 1.78 -24.23 -10.14
CA GLN A 39 0.40 -23.84 -9.79
C GLN A 39 0.33 -22.80 -8.65
N PRO A 40 1.11 -22.91 -7.54
CA PRO A 40 1.10 -21.89 -6.49
C PRO A 40 1.48 -20.49 -6.99
N SER A 41 2.42 -20.40 -7.93
CA SER A 41 2.79 -19.12 -8.55
C SER A 41 1.63 -18.55 -9.37
N GLN A 42 0.95 -19.40 -10.16
CA GLN A 42 -0.21 -18.95 -10.93
C GLN A 42 -1.35 -18.46 -10.02
N ASP A 43 -1.63 -19.17 -8.94
CA ASP A 43 -2.72 -18.83 -8.02
C ASP A 43 -2.44 -17.50 -7.30
N ASN A 44 -1.20 -17.29 -6.86
CA ASN A 44 -0.78 -16.04 -6.23
C ASN A 44 -0.83 -14.87 -7.23
N LEU A 45 -0.33 -15.06 -8.45
CA LEU A 45 -0.41 -14.04 -9.51
C LEU A 45 -1.87 -13.71 -9.88
N ARG A 46 -2.76 -14.71 -9.93
CA ARG A 46 -4.19 -14.48 -10.16
C ARG A 46 -4.84 -13.72 -9.01
N ALA A 47 -4.45 -13.97 -7.76
CA ALA A 47 -4.93 -13.21 -6.61
C ALA A 47 -4.57 -11.72 -6.72
N VAL A 48 -3.29 -11.42 -7.00
CA VAL A 48 -2.83 -10.04 -7.25
C VAL A 48 -3.55 -9.44 -8.46
N GLY A 49 -3.74 -10.21 -9.54
CA GLY A 49 -4.47 -9.76 -10.72
C GLY A 49 -5.93 -9.39 -10.45
N ARG A 50 -6.64 -10.14 -9.59
CA ARG A 50 -8.00 -9.79 -9.14
C ARG A 50 -8.00 -8.48 -8.35
N TRP A 51 -7.05 -8.31 -7.45
CA TRP A 51 -6.89 -7.07 -6.70
C TRP A 51 -6.61 -5.87 -7.62
N LEU A 52 -5.70 -6.02 -8.59
CA LEU A 52 -5.39 -4.98 -9.59
C LEU A 52 -6.57 -4.62 -10.49
N LYS A 53 -7.51 -5.56 -10.73
CA LYS A 53 -8.73 -5.24 -11.49
C LYS A 53 -9.61 -4.23 -10.79
N VAL A 54 -9.59 -4.21 -9.45
CA VAL A 54 -10.37 -3.29 -8.62
C VAL A 54 -9.56 -2.03 -8.28
N ASN A 55 -8.31 -2.21 -7.86
CA ASN A 55 -7.49 -1.15 -7.30
C ASN A 55 -6.41 -0.62 -8.26
N GLY A 56 -6.35 -1.10 -9.50
CA GLY A 56 -5.30 -0.73 -10.46
C GLY A 56 -5.18 0.76 -10.75
N GLU A 57 -6.24 1.56 -10.50
CA GLU A 57 -6.18 3.02 -10.59
C GLU A 57 -5.08 3.61 -9.68
N SER A 58 -4.80 3.01 -8.52
CA SER A 58 -3.76 3.47 -7.59
C SER A 58 -2.35 3.00 -7.96
N ILE A 59 -2.20 2.18 -9.01
CA ILE A 59 -0.91 1.61 -9.44
C ILE A 59 -0.52 2.14 -10.82
N TYR A 60 -1.38 1.92 -11.82
CA TYR A 60 -1.04 2.22 -13.21
C TYR A 60 -0.94 3.73 -13.43
N GLY A 61 0.24 4.21 -13.77
CA GLY A 61 0.52 5.64 -13.95
C GLY A 61 0.45 6.46 -12.65
N ALA A 62 0.52 5.79 -11.49
CA ALA A 62 0.65 6.48 -10.22
C ALA A 62 2.10 6.92 -9.97
N GLY A 63 2.25 8.03 -9.26
CA GLY A 63 3.51 8.61 -8.85
C GLY A 63 3.88 8.28 -7.40
N PRO A 64 5.08 8.71 -6.98
CA PRO A 64 5.58 8.47 -5.63
C PRO A 64 4.77 9.24 -4.58
N THR A 65 4.95 8.81 -3.34
CA THR A 65 4.44 9.48 -2.14
C THR A 65 5.00 10.92 -2.00
N PRO A 66 4.19 11.90 -1.56
CA PRO A 66 4.65 13.28 -1.33
C PRO A 66 5.34 13.46 0.03
N PHE A 67 5.40 12.41 0.86
CA PHE A 67 5.82 12.49 2.27
C PHE A 67 7.31 12.15 2.49
N GLY A 68 8.11 12.11 1.42
CA GLY A 68 9.56 11.84 1.48
C GLY A 68 9.90 10.34 1.55
N PRO A 69 11.14 9.96 1.94
CA PRO A 69 11.53 8.56 2.11
C PRO A 69 10.75 7.94 3.29
N GLU A 70 9.64 7.30 2.96
CA GLU A 70 8.48 7.16 3.84
C GLU A 70 8.42 5.87 4.66
N PHE A 71 9.51 5.19 5.06
CA PHE A 71 9.35 3.74 5.28
C PHE A 71 9.93 3.16 6.55
N GLY A 72 10.16 3.98 7.57
CA GLY A 72 10.58 3.48 8.87
C GLY A 72 11.39 4.47 9.65
N SER A 73 11.83 4.03 10.83
CA SER A 73 12.74 4.78 11.68
C SER A 73 13.89 3.88 12.08
N PRO A 74 15.08 4.42 12.39
CA PRO A 74 16.07 3.66 13.15
C PRO A 74 15.39 3.06 14.38
N HIS A 75 15.65 1.77 14.66
CA HIS A 75 15.06 1.13 15.83
C HIS A 75 15.48 1.91 17.09
N PRO A 76 14.57 2.16 18.05
CA PRO A 76 14.84 3.01 19.21
C PRO A 76 16.03 2.49 20.04
N ASP A 77 16.18 1.17 20.12
CA ASP A 77 17.41 0.53 20.58
C ASP A 77 18.48 0.51 19.48
N THR A 78 19.42 1.45 19.59
CA THR A 78 20.55 1.60 18.65
C THR A 78 21.63 0.52 18.77
N THR A 79 21.51 -0.41 19.73
CA THR A 79 22.44 -1.55 19.90
C THR A 79 22.05 -2.76 19.07
N LYS A 80 20.76 -2.87 18.67
CA LYS A 80 20.29 -3.97 17.83
C LYS A 80 20.85 -3.91 16.42
N ARG A 81 21.07 -5.09 15.87
CA ARG A 81 21.59 -5.28 14.51
C ARG A 81 20.72 -6.25 13.72
N ASP A 82 20.64 -6.06 12.41
CA ASP A 82 20.08 -7.04 11.49
C ASP A 82 21.03 -8.24 11.30
N ALA A 83 20.58 -9.26 10.55
CA ALA A 83 21.38 -10.45 10.25
C ALA A 83 22.68 -10.16 9.45
N ARG A 84 22.84 -8.94 8.93
CA ARG A 84 24.01 -8.46 8.19
C ARG A 84 24.91 -7.56 9.04
N GLY A 85 24.58 -7.33 10.31
CA GLY A 85 25.35 -6.49 11.23
C GLY A 85 25.10 -4.99 11.11
N ASN A 86 24.08 -4.55 10.36
CA ASN A 86 23.69 -3.14 10.28
C ASN A 86 22.77 -2.76 11.43
N LYS A 87 22.69 -1.47 11.81
CA LYS A 87 21.71 -0.99 12.79
C LYS A 87 20.30 -1.38 12.36
N LEU A 88 19.54 -1.93 13.30
CA LEU A 88 18.17 -2.35 13.03
C LEU A 88 17.31 -1.14 12.63
N PHE A 89 16.49 -1.31 11.59
CA PHE A 89 15.60 -0.29 11.04
C PHE A 89 14.17 -0.81 11.08
N ASP A 90 13.29 -0.09 11.76
CA ASP A 90 11.89 -0.46 11.91
C ASP A 90 11.13 -0.04 10.67
N ALA A 91 11.00 -0.96 9.72
CA ALA A 91 10.21 -0.72 8.53
C ALA A 91 8.74 -0.50 8.91
N LYS A 92 8.22 0.71 8.65
CA LYS A 92 6.77 0.93 8.68
C LYS A 92 6.19 0.25 7.46
N THR A 93 5.38 -0.77 7.66
CA THR A 93 4.79 -1.62 6.59
C THR A 93 3.26 -1.60 6.63
N GLU A 94 2.69 -0.87 7.58
CA GLU A 94 1.25 -0.82 7.83
C GLU A 94 0.47 -0.18 6.69
N TRP A 95 1.08 0.79 6.01
CA TRP A 95 0.44 1.50 4.91
C TRP A 95 1.47 2.10 3.93
N ARG A 96 1.01 2.46 2.73
CA ARG A 96 1.77 3.16 1.68
C ARG A 96 0.92 4.23 1.01
N CYS A 97 1.55 5.20 0.35
CA CYS A 97 0.88 6.21 -0.46
C CYS A 97 1.37 6.19 -1.91
N THR A 98 0.44 6.20 -2.86
CA THR A 98 0.73 6.54 -4.26
C THR A 98 -0.09 7.75 -4.68
N THR A 99 0.32 8.43 -5.74
CA THR A 99 -0.28 9.71 -6.12
C THR A 99 -0.73 9.77 -7.58
N LYS A 100 -1.77 10.56 -7.83
CA LYS A 100 -2.12 11.06 -9.17
C LYS A 100 -2.51 12.53 -9.06
N PRO A 101 -2.59 13.28 -10.19
CA PRO A 101 -3.07 14.64 -10.15
C PRO A 101 -4.41 14.76 -9.40
N GLY A 102 -4.42 15.55 -8.32
CA GLY A 102 -5.59 15.77 -7.47
C GLY A 102 -6.01 14.59 -6.57
N LYS A 103 -5.23 13.50 -6.50
CA LYS A 103 -5.58 12.32 -5.69
C LYS A 103 -4.38 11.74 -4.94
N LEU A 104 -4.63 11.31 -3.71
CA LEU A 104 -3.76 10.41 -2.97
C LEU A 104 -4.46 9.06 -2.81
N TYR A 105 -3.71 7.97 -2.96
CA TYR A 105 -4.19 6.62 -2.71
C TYR A 105 -3.43 6.07 -1.50
N LEU A 106 -4.17 5.85 -0.42
CA LEU A 106 -3.66 5.30 0.82
C LEU A 106 -3.93 3.81 0.84
N HIS A 107 -2.87 3.02 0.74
CA HIS A 107 -2.89 1.57 0.77
C HIS A 107 -2.72 1.12 2.21
N ILE A 108 -3.72 0.45 2.79
CA ILE A 108 -3.73 0.04 4.20
C ILE A 108 -3.61 -1.48 4.27
N PHE A 109 -2.41 -1.96 4.60
CA PHE A 109 -2.10 -3.39 4.76
C PHE A 109 -2.40 -3.88 6.18
N LYS A 110 -2.17 -3.04 7.18
CA LYS A 110 -2.51 -3.32 8.58
C LYS A 110 -3.68 -2.45 8.99
N TRP A 111 -4.87 -3.05 9.00
CA TRP A 111 -6.11 -2.34 9.28
C TRP A 111 -6.15 -1.77 10.71
N PRO A 112 -6.29 -0.45 10.89
CA PRO A 112 -6.45 0.14 12.21
C PRO A 112 -7.92 0.05 12.65
N ALA A 113 -8.16 -0.19 13.93
CA ALA A 113 -9.50 -0.13 14.49
C ALA A 113 -9.98 1.33 14.60
N GLY A 114 -11.06 1.68 13.90
CA GLY A 114 -11.78 2.94 14.07
C GLY A 114 -11.40 4.07 13.11
N SER A 115 -10.13 4.48 13.07
CA SER A 115 -9.70 5.56 12.16
C SER A 115 -8.26 5.41 11.68
N PHE A 116 -8.02 5.89 10.47
CA PHE A 116 -6.67 6.07 9.93
C PHE A 116 -6.30 7.55 9.97
N GLU A 117 -5.06 7.85 10.38
CA GLU A 117 -4.54 9.20 10.52
C GLU A 117 -3.32 9.42 9.62
N LEU A 118 -3.41 10.42 8.77
CA LEU A 118 -2.35 10.90 7.91
C LEU A 118 -1.78 12.19 8.49
N ASN A 119 -0.54 12.14 8.97
CA ASN A 119 0.16 13.28 9.55
C ASN A 119 1.09 13.95 8.53
N GLY A 120 1.31 15.26 8.67
CA GLY A 120 2.21 16.01 7.80
C GLY A 120 1.62 16.33 6.42
N PHE A 121 0.29 16.31 6.28
CA PHE A 121 -0.39 16.67 5.05
C PHE A 121 -0.95 18.10 5.12
N ASN A 122 -0.43 18.98 4.26
CA ASN A 122 -0.77 20.40 4.24
C ASN A 122 -1.84 20.78 3.19
N GLY A 123 -2.20 19.87 2.27
CA GLY A 123 -3.27 20.10 1.29
C GLY A 123 -4.65 19.95 1.92
N LYS A 124 -5.72 20.31 1.20
CA LYS A 124 -7.11 20.12 1.66
C LYS A 124 -7.72 18.88 1.01
N VAL A 125 -8.29 17.97 1.81
CA VAL A 125 -9.03 16.81 1.30
C VAL A 125 -10.50 17.20 1.13
N ALA A 126 -11.00 17.14 -0.10
CA ALA A 126 -12.41 17.42 -0.40
C ALA A 126 -13.29 16.22 -0.08
N ARG A 127 -12.80 15.00 -0.38
CA ARG A 127 -13.54 13.75 -0.18
C ARG A 127 -12.62 12.58 0.05
N ALA A 128 -13.06 11.63 0.88
CA ALA A 128 -12.43 10.33 1.07
C ALA A 128 -13.40 9.20 0.75
N TYR A 129 -12.97 8.11 0.10
CA TYR A 129 -13.78 6.91 -0.17
C TYR A 129 -12.90 5.69 -0.44
N PHE A 130 -13.48 4.49 -0.41
CA PHE A 130 -12.78 3.28 -0.84
C PHE A 130 -12.75 3.16 -2.36
N LEU A 131 -11.56 2.92 -2.94
CA LEU A 131 -11.42 2.76 -4.39
C LEU A 131 -12.24 1.57 -4.91
N GLY A 132 -12.28 0.49 -4.13
CA GLY A 132 -13.03 -0.72 -4.44
C GLY A 132 -14.54 -0.63 -4.22
N ASP A 133 -15.07 0.47 -3.66
CA ASP A 133 -16.52 0.69 -3.57
C ASP A 133 -17.03 1.31 -4.88
N PRO A 134 -17.84 0.58 -5.69
CA PRO A 134 -18.36 1.10 -6.95
C PRO A 134 -19.22 2.36 -6.79
N SER A 135 -19.85 2.52 -5.62
CA SER A 135 -20.68 3.68 -5.31
C SER A 135 -19.86 4.86 -4.77
N ARG A 136 -18.56 4.66 -4.48
CA ARG A 136 -17.64 5.66 -3.92
C ARG A 136 -18.26 6.44 -2.77
N ARG A 137 -18.89 5.71 -1.83
CA ARG A 137 -19.56 6.31 -0.68
C ARG A 137 -18.54 7.11 0.15
N PRO A 138 -18.86 8.37 0.50
CA PRO A 138 -17.94 9.21 1.23
C PRO A 138 -17.71 8.67 2.65
N LEU A 139 -16.46 8.67 3.07
CA LEU A 139 -16.04 8.39 4.44
C LEU A 139 -16.04 9.67 5.25
N SER A 140 -16.34 9.55 6.55
CA SER A 140 -16.25 10.66 7.49
C SER A 140 -14.80 11.09 7.65
N LEU A 141 -14.51 12.34 7.31
CA LEU A 141 -13.17 12.93 7.40
C LEU A 141 -13.14 14.06 8.44
N LYS A 142 -12.01 14.19 9.13
CA LYS A 142 -11.68 15.31 10.01
C LYS A 142 -10.29 15.79 9.66
N GLN A 143 -10.11 17.08 9.42
CA GLN A 143 -8.82 17.64 9.09
C GLN A 143 -8.52 18.86 9.97
N GLY A 144 -7.32 18.93 10.52
CA GLY A 144 -6.84 20.03 11.34
C GLY A 144 -5.38 19.86 11.73
N ASN A 145 -4.66 20.97 11.97
CA ASN A 145 -3.27 20.98 12.46
C ASN A 145 -2.28 20.12 11.62
N GLY A 146 -2.46 20.02 10.30
CA GLY A 146 -1.61 19.20 9.43
C GLY A 146 -1.87 17.69 9.47
N THR A 147 -2.97 17.29 10.12
CA THR A 147 -3.42 15.89 10.22
C THR A 147 -4.78 15.72 9.54
N VAL A 148 -4.92 14.64 8.76
CA VAL A 148 -6.19 14.18 8.19
C VAL A 148 -6.54 12.84 8.83
N SER A 149 -7.70 12.76 9.49
CA SER A 149 -8.25 11.54 10.06
C SER A 149 -9.48 11.10 9.26
N VAL A 150 -9.52 9.82 8.89
CA VAL A 150 -10.68 9.20 8.22
C VAL A 150 -11.22 8.07 9.08
N SER A 151 -12.53 8.04 9.28
CA SER A 151 -13.19 6.95 10.00
C SER A 151 -13.30 5.73 9.08
N LEU A 152 -12.87 4.58 9.59
CA LEU A 152 -12.86 3.31 8.89
C LEU A 152 -13.86 2.33 9.51
N PRO A 153 -14.47 1.44 8.72
CA PRO A 153 -15.30 0.37 9.24
C PRO A 153 -14.49 -0.59 10.13
N PRO A 154 -15.16 -1.37 11.00
CA PRO A 154 -14.50 -2.34 11.88
C PRO A 154 -13.67 -3.38 11.14
N GLU A 155 -14.08 -3.75 9.93
CA GLU A 155 -13.41 -4.75 9.10
C GLU A 155 -12.88 -4.12 7.80
N ALA A 156 -11.71 -4.59 7.36
CA ALA A 156 -11.10 -4.18 6.11
C ALA A 156 -11.96 -4.65 4.92
N PRO A 157 -12.31 -3.75 3.97
CA PRO A 157 -13.01 -4.15 2.74
C PRO A 157 -12.24 -5.18 1.90
N ASP A 158 -10.91 -5.10 1.91
CA ASP A 158 -10.02 -6.04 1.24
C ASP A 158 -8.87 -6.43 2.19
N LYS A 159 -8.61 -7.73 2.29
CA LYS A 159 -7.60 -8.30 3.20
C LYS A 159 -6.17 -8.23 2.66
N LEU A 160 -6.00 -8.11 1.33
CA LEU A 160 -4.67 -7.97 0.71
C LEU A 160 -4.17 -6.53 0.88
N ASP A 161 -5.02 -5.58 0.53
CA ASP A 161 -4.75 -4.15 0.64
C ASP A 161 -6.05 -3.36 0.42
N SER A 162 -6.47 -2.61 1.43
CA SER A 162 -7.63 -1.73 1.35
C SER A 162 -7.21 -0.32 0.97
N VAL A 163 -7.64 0.14 -0.21
CA VAL A 163 -7.24 1.43 -0.77
C VAL A 163 -8.27 2.52 -0.49
N VAL A 164 -7.87 3.54 0.27
CA VAL A 164 -8.63 4.77 0.52
C VAL A 164 -8.14 5.86 -0.42
N VAL A 165 -9.05 6.47 -1.18
CA VAL A 165 -8.75 7.60 -2.06
C VAL A 165 -9.03 8.89 -1.31
N PHE A 166 -8.06 9.78 -1.24
CA PHE A 166 -8.28 11.18 -0.90
C PHE A 166 -8.30 12.01 -2.18
N GLU A 167 -9.46 12.58 -2.50
CA GLU A 167 -9.60 13.60 -3.54
C GLU A 167 -9.25 14.96 -2.93
N LEU A 168 -8.26 15.63 -3.52
CA LEU A 168 -7.78 16.91 -3.07
C LEU A 168 -8.67 18.02 -3.63
N ALA A 169 -8.91 19.05 -2.82
CA ALA A 169 -9.59 20.25 -3.30
C ALA A 169 -8.69 20.97 -4.31
N SER A 170 -9.27 21.47 -5.39
CA SER A 170 -8.60 22.41 -6.27
C SER A 170 -8.35 23.72 -5.50
N ASN A 171 -7.13 24.24 -5.58
CA ASN A 171 -6.80 25.59 -5.10
C ASN A 171 -7.38 26.64 -6.04
#